data_AF-A0A4V1S5M9-F1
#
_entry.id   AF-A0A4V1S5M9-F1
#
_cell.length_a   1.000
_cell.length_b   1.000
_cell.length_c   1.000
_cell.angle_alpha   90.00
_cell.angle_beta   90.00
_cell.angle_gamma   90.00
#
_symmetry.space_group_name_H-M   'P 1'
#
loop_
_entity.id
_entity.type
_entity.pdbx_description
1 polymer ?
#
loop_
_entity_poly.entity_id
_entity_poly.type
_entity_poly.pdbx_seq_one_letter_code
_entity_poly.pdbx_strand_id
1 'polypeptide(L)'
;MARFTSFVVFAEMRTGSNLLEANLNILPGVHSHGEVFNRYILGKKDRTELFGITMEERDRDPRPLLHKLRTETEGLPGFRFFHDHDLRILDDVLPDPACAKVILTRNPLESYVSWKIAQATDQWKLTNPKRLKTTKIRFDVPEFIGLLREFQAFQLLLMHALQTTGQTAFYLDYEDLGSLEVMNGLAAFLGVDARFKVLDDTLKKQNPGPLEDKLENPEAFAEAIAAVDVFNLGRTPSFEPRRAAGVPTALASDAGLLFFPIRSGPDTAIRDWFTGLGDVTEGFEQKSLRQWKRKHAGHRSFTVLRHPLLRAHAAFRRKI
;
A
#
# COMPACT_ATOMS: atom_id res chain seq x y z
N MET A 1 -27.12 -1.97 16.71
CA MET A 1 -25.94 -1.65 17.55
C MET A 1 -24.81 -1.23 16.62
N ALA A 2 -24.08 -0.16 16.97
CA ALA A 2 -22.90 0.24 16.19
C ALA A 2 -21.89 -0.91 16.18
N ARG A 3 -21.39 -1.26 14.99
CA ARG A 3 -20.49 -2.40 14.80
C ARG A 3 -19.11 -2.17 15.42
N PHE A 4 -18.70 -0.91 15.50
CA PHE A 4 -17.40 -0.50 16.00
C PHE A 4 -17.56 0.59 17.08
N THR A 5 -16.64 0.61 18.05
CA THR A 5 -16.55 1.60 19.13
C THR A 5 -15.44 2.62 18.89
N SER A 6 -14.51 2.32 17.99
CA SER A 6 -13.50 3.26 17.51
C SER A 6 -13.00 2.87 16.12
N PHE A 7 -12.20 3.71 15.49
CA PHE A 7 -11.45 3.34 14.28
C PHE A 7 -10.00 3.85 14.32
N VAL A 8 -9.14 3.20 13.55
CA VAL A 8 -7.77 3.64 13.29
C VAL A 8 -7.52 3.69 11.80
N VAL A 9 -6.93 4.79 11.34
CA VAL A 9 -6.45 4.95 9.96
C VAL A 9 -4.95 4.72 9.95
N PHE A 10 -4.54 3.52 9.53
CA PHE A 10 -3.16 3.20 9.23
C PHE A 10 -2.78 3.81 7.90
N ALA A 11 -1.81 4.72 7.91
CA ALA A 11 -1.36 5.42 6.72
C ALA A 11 0.11 5.78 6.85
N GLU A 12 0.62 6.49 5.86
CA GLU A 12 1.97 7.07 5.91
C GLU A 12 1.96 8.56 5.63
N MET A 13 3.08 9.22 5.92
CA MET A 13 3.30 10.59 5.48
C MET A 13 2.99 10.70 3.98
N ARG A 14 2.20 11.73 3.63
CA ARG A 14 1.87 12.09 2.23
C ARG A 14 1.01 11.09 1.45
N THR A 15 0.37 10.13 2.12
CA THR A 15 -0.64 9.22 1.54
C THR A 15 -2.01 9.86 1.26
N GLY A 16 -2.25 11.08 1.74
CA GLY A 16 -3.58 11.70 1.71
C GLY A 16 -4.37 11.56 3.02
N SER A 17 -3.74 11.04 4.09
CA SER A 17 -4.40 10.83 5.38
C SER A 17 -5.02 12.09 6.00
N ASN A 18 -4.46 13.28 5.76
CA ASN A 18 -5.09 14.55 6.15
C ASN A 18 -6.41 14.83 5.38
N LEU A 19 -6.50 14.48 4.10
CA LEU A 19 -7.72 14.64 3.31
C LEU A 19 -8.79 13.66 3.78
N LEU A 20 -8.39 12.41 4.04
CA LEU A 20 -9.29 11.41 4.64
C LEU A 20 -9.80 11.86 6.01
N GLU A 21 -8.92 12.37 6.89
CA GLU A 21 -9.32 12.94 8.19
C GLU A 21 -10.33 14.08 8.02
N ALA A 22 -10.09 15.02 7.10
CA ALA A 22 -10.98 16.14 6.87
C ALA A 22 -12.36 15.67 6.39
N ASN A 23 -12.41 14.73 5.45
CA ASN A 23 -13.66 14.10 5.01
C ASN A 23 -14.36 13.40 6.17
N LEU A 24 -13.69 12.53 6.93
CA LEU A 24 -14.29 11.82 8.05
C LEU A 24 -14.88 12.77 9.10
N ASN A 25 -14.21 13.89 9.37
CA ASN A 25 -14.69 14.90 10.33
C ASN A 25 -15.87 15.74 9.83
N ILE A 26 -16.22 15.69 8.54
CA ILE A 26 -17.47 16.27 8.02
C ILE A 26 -18.65 15.34 8.29
N LEU A 27 -18.41 14.03 8.44
CA LEU A 27 -19.46 13.04 8.62
C LEU A 27 -20.05 13.13 10.04
N PRO A 28 -21.35 13.46 10.19
CA PRO A 28 -21.98 13.53 11.52
C PRO A 28 -21.79 12.24 12.32
N GLY A 29 -21.36 12.38 13.57
CA GLY A 29 -21.11 11.25 14.47
C GLY A 29 -19.78 10.53 14.25
N VAL A 30 -18.83 11.12 13.50
CA VAL A 30 -17.47 10.60 13.35
C VAL A 30 -16.45 11.67 13.70
N HIS A 31 -15.44 11.29 14.49
CA HIS A 31 -14.40 12.20 14.94
C HIS A 31 -13.01 11.56 14.84
N SER A 32 -12.22 12.01 13.87
CA SER A 32 -10.80 11.70 13.77
C SER A 32 -9.96 12.78 14.46
N HIS A 33 -9.23 12.39 15.50
CA HIS A 33 -8.40 13.27 16.33
C HIS A 33 -7.00 13.53 15.78
N GLY A 34 -6.71 13.05 14.57
CA GLY A 34 -5.41 13.18 13.92
C GLY A 34 -4.36 12.24 14.49
N GLU A 35 -3.11 12.68 14.53
CA GLU A 35 -1.95 11.84 14.87
C GLU A 35 -1.66 11.91 16.39
N VAL A 36 -2.55 11.35 17.21
CA VAL A 36 -2.48 11.48 18.69
C VAL A 36 -1.35 10.65 19.33
N PHE A 37 -0.77 9.70 18.60
CA PHE A 37 0.35 8.86 19.03
C PHE A 37 1.66 9.20 18.30
N ASN A 38 1.72 10.35 17.64
CA ASN A 38 2.95 10.89 17.04
C ASN A 38 3.88 11.41 18.13
N ARG A 39 5.18 11.12 18.04
CA ARG A 39 6.19 11.55 19.01
C ARG A 39 6.26 13.06 19.20
N TYR A 40 6.02 13.84 18.15
CA TYR A 40 6.28 15.28 18.13
C TYR A 40 5.02 16.15 18.30
N ILE A 41 3.83 15.58 18.13
CA ILE A 41 2.56 16.31 18.19
C ILE A 41 1.49 15.48 18.90
N LEU A 42 0.50 16.16 19.48
CA LEU A 42 -0.67 15.52 20.07
C LEU A 42 -1.90 15.77 19.19
N GLY A 43 -2.05 14.97 18.13
CA GLY A 43 -3.17 15.05 17.19
C GLY A 43 -3.04 16.15 16.14
N LYS A 44 -2.74 17.38 16.57
CA LYS A 44 -2.54 18.57 15.72
C LYS A 44 -1.30 19.35 16.14
N LYS A 45 -0.79 20.20 15.24
CA LYS A 45 0.36 21.08 15.50
C LYS A 45 0.06 22.01 16.67
N ASP A 46 1.08 22.25 17.50
CA ASP A 46 1.07 23.17 18.66
C ASP A 46 0.05 22.82 19.76
N ARG A 47 -0.51 21.61 19.73
CA ARG A 47 -1.37 21.09 20.79
C ARG A 47 -0.53 20.34 21.82
N THR A 48 -0.54 20.82 23.05
CA THR A 48 0.22 20.24 24.17
C THR A 48 -0.60 19.31 25.05
N GLU A 49 -1.94 19.35 24.94
CA GLU A 49 -2.87 18.58 25.78
C GLU A 49 -4.12 18.14 24.99
N LEU A 50 -4.59 16.92 25.25
CA LEU A 50 -5.80 16.33 24.67
C LEU A 50 -6.50 15.47 25.73
N PHE A 51 -7.80 15.70 25.98
CA PHE A 51 -8.58 15.02 27.02
C PHE A 51 -7.93 15.08 28.41
N GLY A 52 -7.31 16.20 28.80
CA GLY A 52 -6.64 16.29 30.10
C GLY A 52 -5.33 15.53 30.20
N ILE A 53 -4.76 15.05 29.07
CA ILE A 53 -3.51 14.29 29.02
C ILE A 53 -2.45 15.12 28.30
N THR A 54 -1.30 15.34 28.93
CA THR A 54 -0.15 16.04 28.30
C THR A 54 0.66 15.09 27.40
N MET A 55 1.53 15.66 26.57
CA MET A 55 2.48 14.86 25.78
C MET A 55 3.38 13.99 26.65
N GLU A 56 3.88 14.51 27.78
CA GLU A 56 4.75 13.76 28.70
C GLU A 56 4.02 12.59 29.36
N GLU A 57 2.74 12.77 29.69
CA GLU A 57 1.89 11.71 30.23
C GLU A 57 1.63 10.61 29.20
N ARG A 58 1.29 11.00 27.96
CA ARG A 58 1.12 10.07 26.83
C ARG A 58 2.42 9.31 26.53
N ASP A 59 3.56 10.00 26.51
CA ASP A 59 4.86 9.37 26.25
C ASP A 59 5.22 8.35 27.34
N ARG A 60 4.82 8.59 28.59
CA ARG A 60 4.97 7.64 29.68
C ARG A 60 4.06 6.43 29.48
N ASP A 61 2.77 6.65 29.27
CA ASP A 61 1.78 5.62 28.96
C ASP A 61 0.71 6.17 28.00
N PRO A 62 0.59 5.63 26.77
CA PRO A 62 -0.36 6.15 25.79
C PRO A 62 -1.78 5.58 25.97
N ARG A 63 -1.96 4.53 26.79
CA ARG A 63 -3.27 3.85 26.96
C ARG A 63 -4.34 4.71 27.62
N PRO A 64 -4.05 5.55 28.65
CA PRO A 64 -5.02 6.50 29.17
C PRO A 64 -5.61 7.41 28.09
N LEU A 65 -4.79 7.88 27.15
CA LEU A 65 -5.26 8.71 26.04
C LEU A 65 -6.16 7.92 25.10
N LEU A 66 -5.81 6.68 24.74
CA LEU A 66 -6.67 5.80 23.93
C LEU A 66 -8.02 5.56 24.61
N HIS A 67 -8.01 5.31 25.92
CA HIS A 67 -9.22 5.10 26.71
C HIS A 67 -10.11 6.34 26.69
N LYS A 68 -9.56 7.51 27.02
CA LYS A 68 -10.31 8.77 27.03
C LYS A 68 -10.86 9.14 25.65
N LEU A 69 -10.07 8.93 24.60
CA LEU A 69 -10.53 9.13 23.22
C LEU A 69 -11.77 8.28 22.91
N ARG A 70 -11.83 7.03 23.42
CA ARG A 70 -12.97 6.13 23.26
C ARG A 70 -14.19 6.51 24.10
N THR A 71 -13.98 7.03 25.31
CA THR A 71 -15.07 7.26 26.28
C THR A 71 -15.60 8.69 26.29
N GLU A 72 -14.78 9.68 25.94
CA GLU A 72 -15.11 11.12 26.02
C GLU A 72 -15.46 11.72 24.67
N THR A 73 -15.27 11.00 23.55
CA THR A 73 -15.72 11.45 22.23
C THR A 73 -17.18 11.09 22.02
N GLU A 74 -18.02 12.09 21.70
CA GLU A 74 -19.37 11.84 21.22
C GLU A 74 -19.34 11.26 19.81
N GLY A 75 -20.03 10.14 19.56
CA GLY A 75 -20.01 9.45 18.26
C GLY A 75 -18.88 8.41 18.15
N LEU A 76 -18.40 8.17 16.92
CA LEU A 76 -17.36 7.20 16.62
C LEU A 76 -15.97 7.88 16.60
N PRO A 77 -15.13 7.65 17.62
CA PRO A 77 -13.79 8.22 17.66
C PRO A 77 -12.79 7.44 16.82
N GLY A 78 -11.81 8.15 16.27
CA GLY A 78 -10.65 7.53 15.67
C GLY A 78 -9.45 8.46 15.56
N PHE A 79 -8.38 7.93 15.00
CA PHE A 79 -7.11 8.62 14.86
C PHE A 79 -6.29 8.06 13.69
N ARG A 80 -5.27 8.81 13.29
CA ARG A 80 -4.28 8.38 12.29
C ARG A 80 -3.07 7.78 12.99
N PHE A 81 -2.56 6.69 12.44
CA PHE A 81 -1.40 5.98 12.97
C PHE A 81 -0.41 5.65 11.84
N PHE A 82 0.84 6.06 11.99
CA PHE A 82 1.92 5.80 11.03
C PHE A 82 2.96 4.82 11.62
N HIS A 83 3.85 4.29 10.79
CA HIS A 83 4.86 3.30 11.22
C HIS A 83 5.80 3.79 12.34
N ASP A 84 5.99 5.11 12.47
CA ASP A 84 6.89 5.76 13.43
C ASP A 84 6.17 6.32 14.68
N HIS A 85 4.87 6.03 14.83
CA HIS A 85 4.09 6.37 16.02
C HIS A 85 4.36 5.37 17.16
N ASP A 86 3.79 5.63 18.33
CA ASP A 86 3.95 4.77 19.50
C ASP A 86 3.34 3.38 19.29
N LEU A 87 4.20 2.42 18.95
CA LEU A 87 3.82 1.04 18.61
C LEU A 87 3.09 0.31 19.74
N ARG A 88 3.19 0.77 21.00
CA ARG A 88 2.47 0.16 22.14
C ARG A 88 0.96 0.17 21.95
N ILE A 89 0.43 1.13 21.20
CA ILE A 89 -1.00 1.24 20.90
C ILE A 89 -1.47 0.15 19.93
N LEU A 90 -0.59 -0.41 19.11
CA LEU A 90 -0.95 -1.49 18.19
C LEU A 90 -1.42 -2.74 18.93
N ASP A 91 -0.83 -3.02 20.09
CA ASP A 91 -1.22 -4.15 20.95
C ASP A 91 -2.66 -4.01 21.47
N ASP A 92 -3.18 -2.78 21.56
CA ASP A 92 -4.53 -2.50 22.02
C ASP A 92 -5.53 -2.41 20.85
N VAL A 93 -5.14 -1.86 19.70
CA VAL A 93 -6.09 -1.62 18.58
C VAL A 93 -6.14 -2.73 17.54
N LEU A 94 -5.02 -3.42 17.26
CA LEU A 94 -5.01 -4.49 16.26
C LEU A 94 -5.84 -5.70 16.68
N PRO A 95 -5.73 -6.27 17.90
CA PRO A 95 -6.51 -7.44 18.28
C PRO A 95 -7.98 -7.12 18.63
N ASP A 96 -8.33 -5.85 18.82
CA ASP A 96 -9.68 -5.43 19.23
C ASP A 96 -10.69 -5.44 18.06
N PRO A 97 -11.64 -6.39 17.98
CA PRO A 97 -12.62 -6.47 16.90
C PRO A 97 -13.63 -5.32 16.89
N ALA A 98 -13.75 -4.56 17.99
CA ALA A 98 -14.60 -3.38 18.07
C ALA A 98 -13.89 -2.11 17.54
N CYS A 99 -12.59 -2.17 17.28
CA CYS A 99 -11.85 -1.10 16.61
C CYS A 99 -11.80 -1.36 15.10
N ALA A 100 -12.38 -0.49 14.27
CA ALA A 100 -12.32 -0.60 12.81
C ALA A 100 -10.91 -0.28 12.29
N LYS A 101 -10.43 -1.05 11.31
CA LYS A 101 -9.13 -0.82 10.66
C LYS A 101 -9.35 -0.24 9.27
N VAL A 102 -8.76 0.92 9.01
CA VAL A 102 -8.71 1.54 7.69
C VAL A 102 -7.25 1.61 7.29
N ILE A 103 -6.89 1.06 6.13
CA ILE A 103 -5.53 1.10 5.60
C ILE A 103 -5.54 2.00 4.37
N LEU A 104 -4.84 3.14 4.46
CA LEU A 104 -4.67 4.09 3.37
C LEU A 104 -3.25 4.00 2.84
N THR A 105 -3.13 3.63 1.57
CA THR A 105 -1.86 3.53 0.87
C THR A 105 -1.75 4.56 -0.23
N ARG A 106 -0.53 4.76 -0.74
CA ARG A 106 -0.26 5.55 -1.93
C ARG A 106 1.02 5.02 -2.57
N ASN A 107 1.20 5.25 -3.86
CA ASN A 107 2.47 4.99 -4.53
C ASN A 107 3.65 5.57 -3.71
N PRO A 108 4.58 4.73 -3.20
CA PRO A 108 5.68 5.19 -2.35
C PRO A 108 6.58 6.23 -3.03
N LEU A 109 6.77 6.14 -4.35
CA LEU A 109 7.55 7.13 -5.12
C LEU A 109 6.88 8.51 -5.07
N GLU A 110 5.56 8.57 -5.27
CA GLU A 110 4.83 9.83 -5.19
C GLU A 110 4.86 10.42 -3.77
N SER A 111 4.71 9.57 -2.75
CA SER A 111 4.76 9.98 -1.35
C SER A 111 6.15 10.52 -0.99
N TYR A 112 7.21 9.83 -1.39
CA TYR A 112 8.60 10.22 -1.13
C TYR A 112 8.95 11.55 -1.79
N VAL A 113 8.71 11.71 -3.10
CA VAL A 113 8.98 12.98 -3.78
C VAL A 113 8.14 14.11 -3.18
N SER A 114 6.88 13.82 -2.82
CA SER A 114 6.04 14.81 -2.16
C SER A 114 6.56 15.20 -0.77
N TRP A 115 7.18 14.28 -0.03
CA TRP A 115 7.80 14.54 1.27
C TRP A 115 9.06 15.40 1.13
N LYS A 116 9.96 15.06 0.18
CA LYS A 116 11.17 15.86 -0.10
C LYS A 116 10.83 17.28 -0.52
N ILE A 117 9.80 17.47 -1.36
CA ILE A 117 9.35 18.82 -1.77
C ILE A 117 8.82 19.59 -0.55
N ALA A 118 8.00 18.95 0.30
CA ALA A 118 7.46 19.59 1.49
C ALA A 118 8.58 20.02 2.45
N GLN A 119 9.59 19.17 2.65
CA GLN A 119 10.77 19.47 3.45
C GLN A 119 11.57 20.65 2.86
N ALA A 120 11.77 20.67 1.53
CA ALA A 120 12.52 21.74 0.86
C ALA A 120 11.78 23.09 0.85
N THR A 121 10.45 23.09 0.93
CA THR A 121 9.61 24.30 0.77
C THR A 121 8.97 24.79 2.08
N ASP A 122 9.12 24.00 3.15
CA ASP A 122 8.38 24.08 4.41
C ASP A 122 6.85 24.15 4.21
N GLN A 123 6.34 23.46 3.17
CA GLN A 123 4.93 23.47 2.78
C GLN A 123 4.32 22.09 2.96
N TRP A 124 3.68 21.87 4.12
CA TRP A 124 3.10 20.58 4.50
C TRP A 124 1.62 20.42 4.09
N LYS A 125 0.87 21.53 3.95
CA LYS A 125 -0.55 21.58 3.53
C LYS A 125 -0.75 22.65 2.45
N LEU A 126 -1.63 22.39 1.48
CA LEU A 126 -2.00 23.33 0.42
C LEU A 126 -3.52 23.44 0.34
N THR A 127 -4.03 24.60 0.73
CA THR A 127 -5.44 24.97 0.63
C THR A 127 -5.70 25.92 -0.54
N ASN A 128 -4.68 26.65 -1.00
CA ASN A 128 -4.79 27.59 -2.12
C ASN A 128 -3.73 27.29 -3.20
N PRO A 129 -4.13 26.84 -4.41
CA PRO A 129 -3.22 26.55 -5.52
C PRO A 129 -2.29 27.69 -5.91
N LYS A 130 -2.71 28.96 -5.72
CA LYS A 130 -1.90 30.14 -6.06
C LYS A 130 -0.66 30.30 -5.17
N ARG A 131 -0.59 29.59 -4.04
CA ARG A 131 0.54 29.59 -3.11
C ARG A 131 1.41 28.33 -3.23
N LEU A 132 1.32 27.63 -4.35
CA LEU A 132 2.14 26.45 -4.60
C LEU A 132 3.60 26.86 -4.77
N LYS A 133 4.48 26.37 -3.90
CA LYS A 133 5.93 26.46 -4.10
C LYS A 133 6.39 25.24 -4.89
N THR A 134 6.88 25.45 -6.10
CA THR A 134 7.47 24.38 -6.92
C THR A 134 8.99 24.43 -6.82
N THR A 135 9.57 23.39 -6.26
CA THR A 135 11.03 23.17 -6.21
C THR A 135 11.30 21.79 -6.76
N LYS A 136 12.33 21.66 -7.60
CA LYS A 136 12.87 20.35 -7.98
C LYS A 136 13.67 19.81 -6.81
N ILE A 137 13.57 18.50 -6.58
CA ILE A 137 14.32 17.83 -5.52
C ILE A 137 15.32 16.85 -6.13
N ARG A 138 16.46 16.68 -5.47
CA ARG A 138 17.35 15.58 -5.78
C ARG A 138 16.79 14.29 -5.20
N PHE A 139 16.66 13.26 -6.03
CA PHE A 139 16.23 11.94 -5.61
C PHE A 139 17.41 11.15 -5.03
N ASP A 140 17.26 10.67 -3.80
CA ASP A 140 18.24 9.84 -3.11
C ASP A 140 17.75 8.38 -3.09
N VAL A 141 18.39 7.54 -3.90
CA VAL A 141 18.00 6.13 -4.08
C VAL A 141 18.15 5.33 -2.78
N PRO A 142 19.30 5.36 -2.08
CA PRO A 142 19.43 4.72 -0.76
C PRO A 142 18.38 5.17 0.26
N GLU A 143 18.11 6.48 0.39
CA GLU A 143 17.10 7.00 1.33
C GLU A 143 15.71 6.46 0.99
N PHE A 144 15.34 6.49 -0.29
CA PHE A 144 14.07 5.96 -0.76
C PHE A 144 13.92 4.45 -0.48
N ILE A 145 14.97 3.65 -0.73
CA ILE A 145 14.95 2.21 -0.44
C ILE A 145 14.80 1.94 1.06
N GLY A 146 15.46 2.74 1.91
CA GLY A 146 15.33 2.67 3.37
C GLY A 146 13.88 2.88 3.80
N LEU A 147 13.28 4.01 3.37
CA LEU A 147 11.88 4.35 3.67
C LEU A 147 10.90 3.28 3.18
N LEU A 148 11.12 2.75 1.96
CA LEU A 148 10.26 1.71 1.40
C LEU A 148 10.29 0.44 2.25
N ARG A 149 11.45 0.07 2.81
CA ARG A 149 11.57 -1.10 3.69
C ARG A 149 10.79 -0.92 4.99
N GLU A 150 10.81 0.27 5.57
CA GLU A 150 10.06 0.60 6.79
C GLU A 150 8.55 0.49 6.55
N PHE A 151 8.06 1.12 5.46
CA PHE A 151 6.64 1.02 5.07
C PHE A 151 6.22 -0.43 4.82
N GLN A 152 7.06 -1.22 4.12
CA GLN A 152 6.77 -2.63 3.88
C GLN A 152 6.75 -3.46 5.17
N ALA A 153 7.67 -3.21 6.10
CA ALA A 153 7.70 -3.91 7.38
C ALA A 153 6.42 -3.62 8.18
N PHE A 154 5.97 -2.37 8.18
CA PHE A 154 4.74 -1.97 8.83
C PHE A 154 3.50 -2.62 8.19
N GLN A 155 3.40 -2.63 6.86
CA GLN A 155 2.30 -3.31 6.15
C GLN A 155 2.26 -4.82 6.45
N LEU A 156 3.42 -5.47 6.54
CA LEU A 156 3.50 -6.88 6.93
C LEU A 156 3.03 -7.12 8.37
N LEU A 157 3.38 -6.22 9.30
CA LEU A 157 2.92 -6.27 10.68
C LEU A 157 1.40 -6.17 10.74
N LEU A 158 0.80 -5.18 10.05
CA LEU A 158 -0.66 -5.01 9.99
C LEU A 158 -1.34 -6.23 9.39
N MET A 159 -0.84 -6.73 8.25
CA MET A 159 -1.40 -7.91 7.57
C MET A 159 -1.34 -9.14 8.47
N HIS A 160 -0.19 -9.40 9.12
CA HIS A 160 -0.03 -10.53 10.02
C HIS A 160 -1.01 -10.45 11.19
N ALA A 161 -1.13 -9.28 11.84
CA ALA A 161 -2.05 -9.08 12.95
C ALA A 161 -3.51 -9.28 12.56
N LEU A 162 -3.94 -8.78 11.39
CA LEU A 162 -5.29 -9.01 10.87
C LEU A 162 -5.54 -10.51 10.62
N GLN A 163 -4.57 -11.21 10.04
CA GLN A 163 -4.66 -12.66 9.77
C GLN A 163 -4.74 -13.49 11.05
N THR A 164 -3.90 -13.21 12.05
CA THR A 164 -3.88 -13.99 13.30
C THR A 164 -5.08 -13.71 14.20
N THR A 165 -5.72 -12.56 14.04
CA THR A 165 -6.89 -12.17 14.83
C THR A 165 -8.22 -12.39 14.09
N GLY A 166 -8.17 -12.88 12.85
CA GLY A 166 -9.37 -13.15 12.04
C GLY A 166 -10.14 -11.90 11.63
N GLN A 167 -9.46 -10.76 11.53
CA GLN A 167 -10.06 -9.46 11.21
C GLN A 167 -9.75 -9.02 9.78
N THR A 168 -10.49 -8.03 9.30
CA THR A 168 -10.26 -7.36 8.02
C THR A 168 -10.14 -5.85 8.20
N ALA A 169 -9.49 -5.19 7.24
CA ALA A 169 -9.46 -3.74 7.13
C ALA A 169 -10.24 -3.26 5.89
N PHE A 170 -10.63 -1.99 5.90
CA PHE A 170 -11.07 -1.26 4.71
C PHE A 170 -9.86 -0.65 4.03
N TYR A 171 -9.59 -1.04 2.79
CA TYR A 171 -8.42 -0.59 2.04
C TYR A 171 -8.79 0.59 1.14
N LEU A 172 -7.91 1.59 1.12
CA LEU A 172 -7.99 2.77 0.28
C LEU A 172 -6.62 3.03 -0.34
N ASP A 173 -6.62 3.51 -1.57
CA ASP A 173 -5.50 4.28 -2.12
C ASP A 173 -5.79 5.80 -2.08
N TYR A 174 -4.87 6.60 -2.61
CA TYR A 174 -5.01 8.05 -2.61
C TYR A 174 -6.09 8.52 -3.57
N GLU A 175 -6.24 7.83 -4.70
CA GLU A 175 -7.19 8.11 -5.77
C GLU A 175 -8.63 7.85 -5.32
N ASP A 176 -8.84 6.82 -4.49
CA ASP A 176 -10.13 6.48 -3.87
C ASP A 176 -10.72 7.62 -3.03
N LEU A 177 -9.88 8.48 -2.45
CA LEU A 177 -10.33 9.62 -1.63
C LEU A 177 -11.15 10.65 -2.42
N GLY A 178 -11.10 10.62 -3.75
CA GLY A 178 -11.93 11.45 -4.63
C GLY A 178 -13.27 10.82 -5.01
N SER A 179 -13.52 9.55 -4.65
CA SER A 179 -14.74 8.83 -5.01
C SER A 179 -15.80 8.92 -3.92
N LEU A 180 -16.90 9.61 -4.21
CA LEU A 180 -18.02 9.72 -3.28
C LEU A 180 -18.62 8.36 -2.93
N GLU A 181 -18.61 7.42 -3.88
CA GLU A 181 -19.11 6.05 -3.69
C GLU A 181 -18.23 5.27 -2.72
N VAL A 182 -16.91 5.30 -2.91
CA VAL A 182 -15.96 4.61 -2.02
C VAL A 182 -15.99 5.20 -0.62
N MET A 183 -16.04 6.52 -0.50
CA MET A 183 -16.16 7.22 0.78
C MET A 183 -17.47 6.87 1.52
N ASN A 184 -18.58 6.73 0.80
CA ASN A 184 -19.82 6.22 1.38
C ASN A 184 -19.75 4.73 1.74
N GLY A 185 -18.96 3.94 1.00
CA GLY A 185 -18.59 2.57 1.38
C GLY A 185 -17.82 2.52 2.70
N LEU A 186 -16.88 3.45 2.92
CA LEU A 186 -16.17 3.60 4.19
C LEU A 186 -17.14 3.96 5.33
N ALA A 187 -18.06 4.89 5.12
CA ALA A 187 -19.07 5.24 6.12
C ALA A 187 -19.93 4.01 6.51
N ALA A 188 -20.34 3.21 5.52
CA ALA A 188 -21.07 1.97 5.75
C ALA A 188 -20.23 0.93 6.49
N PHE A 189 -18.94 0.78 6.14
CA PHE A 189 -18.01 -0.09 6.86
C PHE A 189 -17.88 0.32 8.33
N LEU A 190 -17.71 1.61 8.62
CA LEU A 190 -17.64 2.15 9.98
C LEU A 190 -18.95 1.99 10.77
N GLY A 191 -20.05 1.59 10.12
CA GLY A 191 -21.35 1.39 10.76
C GLY A 191 -22.04 2.70 11.12
N VAL A 192 -21.74 3.78 10.39
CA VAL A 192 -22.31 5.12 10.59
C VAL A 192 -23.46 5.30 9.60
N ASP A 193 -24.57 5.91 10.02
CA ASP A 193 -25.75 6.12 9.16
C ASP A 193 -25.61 7.31 8.21
N ALA A 194 -24.82 8.31 8.61
CA ALA A 194 -24.58 9.48 7.79
C ALA A 194 -23.84 9.14 6.48
N ARG A 195 -24.07 9.94 5.44
CA ARG A 195 -23.49 9.77 4.11
C ARG A 195 -22.93 11.08 3.59
N PHE A 196 -21.85 10.98 2.83
CA PHE A 196 -21.25 12.08 2.11
C PHE A 196 -22.16 12.49 0.95
N LYS A 197 -22.51 13.78 0.90
CA LYS A 197 -23.16 14.41 -0.27
C LYS A 197 -22.14 15.08 -1.19
N VAL A 198 -21.09 15.62 -0.59
CA VAL A 198 -19.96 16.30 -1.24
C VAL A 198 -18.71 15.94 -0.44
N LEU A 199 -17.57 15.82 -1.11
CA LEU A 199 -16.27 15.62 -0.48
C LEU A 199 -15.56 16.96 -0.29
N ASP A 200 -14.66 17.03 0.68
CA ASP A 200 -13.80 18.18 0.90
C ASP A 200 -12.94 18.44 -0.35
N ASP A 201 -13.21 19.57 -1.01
CA ASP A 201 -12.48 20.02 -2.18
C ASP A 201 -11.42 21.07 -1.84
N THR A 202 -11.26 21.44 -0.57
CA THR A 202 -10.34 22.49 -0.13
C THR A 202 -8.88 22.05 -0.15
N LEU A 203 -8.62 20.77 0.11
CA LEU A 203 -7.29 20.17 0.08
C LEU A 203 -6.92 19.77 -1.36
N LYS A 204 -6.03 20.54 -1.97
CA LYS A 204 -5.60 20.32 -3.37
C LYS A 204 -4.33 19.46 -3.44
N LYS A 205 -4.20 18.68 -4.53
CA LYS A 205 -2.97 17.91 -4.83
C LYS A 205 -1.80 18.90 -4.89
N GLN A 206 -0.83 18.71 -3.99
CA GLN A 206 0.27 19.67 -3.82
C GLN A 206 1.19 19.69 -5.02
N ASN A 207 1.53 18.53 -5.56
CA ASN A 207 2.49 18.43 -6.65
C ASN A 207 1.81 17.80 -7.87
N PRO A 208 1.02 18.57 -8.64
CA PRO A 208 0.48 18.09 -9.92
C PRO A 208 1.61 17.91 -10.95
N GLY A 209 1.34 17.16 -12.01
CA GLY A 209 2.29 16.90 -13.10
C GLY A 209 3.12 15.60 -12.96
N PRO A 210 3.86 15.21 -14.01
CA PRO A 210 4.73 14.04 -14.02
C PRO A 210 5.75 14.06 -12.88
N LEU A 211 6.17 12.88 -12.44
CA LEU A 211 7.10 12.75 -11.33
C LEU A 211 8.52 13.17 -11.74
N GLU A 212 8.92 12.84 -12.96
CA GLU A 212 10.21 13.17 -13.58
C GLU A 212 10.49 14.68 -13.60
N ASP A 213 9.46 15.49 -13.90
CA ASP A 213 9.57 16.95 -13.97
C ASP A 213 9.89 17.61 -12.62
N LYS A 214 9.69 16.88 -11.51
CA LYS A 214 9.89 17.36 -10.14
C LYS A 214 11.29 17.07 -9.62
N LEU A 215 12.17 16.51 -10.46
CA LEU A 215 13.46 16.01 -10.04
C LEU A 215 14.59 16.77 -10.72
N GLU A 216 15.69 16.92 -10.00
CA GLU A 216 16.94 17.43 -10.55
C GLU A 216 17.70 16.34 -11.33
N ASN A 217 17.52 15.07 -10.96
CA ASN A 217 18.19 13.88 -11.50
C ASN A 217 17.18 12.77 -11.88
N PRO A 218 16.35 12.95 -12.93
CA PRO A 218 15.34 11.96 -13.32
C PRO A 218 15.92 10.57 -13.61
N GLU A 219 17.16 10.46 -14.04
CA GLU A 219 17.85 9.18 -14.29
C GLU A 219 17.94 8.29 -13.05
N ALA A 220 17.98 8.87 -11.84
CA ALA A 220 17.99 8.13 -10.59
C ALA A 220 16.68 7.35 -10.36
N PHE A 221 15.58 7.70 -11.06
CA PHE A 221 14.35 6.90 -11.02
C PHE A 221 14.53 5.51 -11.60
N ALA A 222 15.26 5.39 -12.72
CA ALA A 222 15.48 4.09 -13.33
C ALA A 222 16.28 3.18 -12.39
N GLU A 223 17.26 3.74 -11.67
CA GLU A 223 18.03 3.03 -10.65
C GLU A 223 17.15 2.63 -9.46
N ALA A 224 16.32 3.54 -8.95
CA ALA A 224 15.38 3.26 -7.86
C ALA A 224 14.39 2.18 -8.24
N ILE A 225 13.79 2.27 -9.44
CA ILE A 225 12.86 1.26 -9.96
C ILE A 225 13.58 -0.06 -10.14
N ALA A 226 14.80 -0.10 -10.68
CA ALA A 226 15.55 -1.34 -10.83
C ALA A 226 15.94 -1.98 -9.48
N ALA A 227 16.20 -1.16 -8.47
CA ALA A 227 16.58 -1.59 -7.12
C ALA A 227 15.38 -1.98 -6.25
N VAL A 228 14.23 -1.35 -6.48
CA VAL A 228 12.94 -1.84 -6.00
C VAL A 228 12.65 -3.13 -6.76
N ASP A 229 12.32 -4.20 -6.05
CA ASP A 229 11.76 -5.38 -6.68
C ASP A 229 10.40 -4.98 -7.27
N VAL A 230 10.39 -4.41 -8.50
CA VAL A 230 9.22 -3.88 -9.22
C VAL A 230 8.11 -4.92 -9.32
N PHE A 231 8.50 -6.20 -9.26
CA PHE A 231 7.57 -7.30 -9.32
C PHE A 231 6.91 -7.60 -7.99
N ASN A 232 7.47 -7.15 -6.85
CA ASN A 232 6.93 -7.27 -5.49
C ASN A 232 5.98 -8.47 -5.33
N LEU A 233 6.40 -9.65 -5.83
CA LEU A 233 5.55 -10.82 -6.12
C LEU A 233 5.00 -11.47 -4.84
N GLY A 234 5.13 -10.81 -3.69
CA GLY A 234 4.64 -11.30 -2.42
C GLY A 234 4.12 -10.26 -1.43
N ARG A 235 4.09 -8.94 -1.68
CA ARG A 235 3.92 -7.98 -0.55
C ARG A 235 3.09 -6.72 -0.75
N THR A 236 2.51 -6.47 -1.93
CA THR A 236 1.26 -5.68 -2.01
C THR A 236 0.14 -6.54 -1.40
N PRO A 237 -1.00 -6.01 -0.89
CA PRO A 237 -2.19 -6.82 -0.61
C PRO A 237 -2.62 -7.55 -1.89
N SER A 238 -2.01 -8.69 -2.13
CA SER A 238 -2.19 -9.49 -3.32
C SER A 238 -3.49 -10.22 -3.13
N PHE A 239 -4.56 -9.71 -3.73
CA PHE A 239 -5.77 -10.50 -3.97
C PHE A 239 -5.49 -11.67 -4.92
N GLU A 240 -4.31 -11.74 -5.54
CA GLU A 240 -3.86 -12.91 -6.28
C GLU A 240 -3.28 -13.97 -5.32
N PRO A 241 -3.70 -15.25 -5.42
CA PRO A 241 -3.17 -16.31 -4.59
C PRO A 241 -1.65 -16.39 -4.68
N ARG A 242 -0.97 -16.55 -3.54
CA ARG A 242 0.48 -16.81 -3.51
C ARG A 242 0.78 -18.07 -4.31
N ARG A 243 1.31 -17.93 -5.52
CA ARG A 243 1.73 -19.05 -6.36
C ARG A 243 3.24 -19.18 -6.28
N ALA A 244 3.71 -20.38 -5.91
CA ALA A 244 5.11 -20.71 -6.09
C ALA A 244 5.48 -20.56 -7.58
N ALA A 245 6.74 -20.22 -7.86
CA ALA A 245 7.25 -20.23 -9.23
C ALA A 245 6.89 -21.57 -9.90
N GLY A 246 6.35 -21.53 -11.12
CA GLY A 246 5.90 -22.70 -11.89
C GLY A 246 7.04 -23.59 -12.39
N VAL A 247 8.05 -23.84 -11.56
CA VAL A 247 9.27 -24.60 -11.85
C VAL A 247 8.95 -26.02 -12.34
N PRO A 248 8.02 -26.78 -11.72
CA PRO A 248 7.69 -28.13 -12.20
C PRO A 248 7.15 -28.16 -13.63
N THR A 249 6.56 -27.07 -14.09
CA THR A 249 5.98 -26.95 -15.43
C THR A 249 6.93 -26.34 -16.45
N ALA A 250 8.14 -25.95 -16.05
CA ALA A 250 9.10 -25.33 -16.96
C ALA A 250 9.59 -26.34 -18.02
N LEU A 251 9.70 -25.86 -19.26
CA LEU A 251 10.26 -26.61 -20.39
C LEU A 251 11.61 -26.01 -20.75
N ALA A 252 12.63 -26.84 -20.92
CA ALA A 252 13.94 -26.39 -21.34
C ALA A 252 14.42 -27.15 -22.58
N SER A 253 15.19 -26.47 -23.42
CA SER A 253 15.87 -27.07 -24.58
C SER A 253 17.37 -26.78 -24.47
N ASP A 254 18.20 -27.72 -24.90
CA ASP A 254 19.66 -27.59 -24.92
C ASP A 254 20.15 -26.44 -25.82
N ALA A 255 19.28 -25.87 -26.66
CA ALA A 255 19.49 -24.60 -27.36
C ALA A 255 19.57 -23.37 -26.44
N GLY A 256 19.51 -23.55 -25.11
CA GLY A 256 19.58 -22.47 -24.13
C GLY A 256 18.27 -21.70 -23.97
N LEU A 257 17.13 -22.36 -24.23
CA LEU A 257 15.80 -21.76 -24.08
C LEU A 257 15.06 -22.37 -22.89
N LEU A 258 14.40 -21.51 -22.11
CA LEU A 258 13.61 -21.89 -20.95
C LEU A 258 12.21 -21.26 -21.04
N PHE A 259 11.19 -22.08 -21.17
CA PHE A 259 9.80 -21.65 -21.26
C PHE A 259 9.02 -21.96 -19.99
N PHE A 260 8.27 -20.96 -19.49
CA PHE A 260 7.32 -21.15 -18.39
C PHE A 260 5.89 -21.08 -18.93
N PRO A 261 5.17 -22.22 -19.00
CA PRO A 261 3.80 -22.23 -19.48
C PRO A 261 2.85 -21.54 -18.52
N ILE A 262 1.75 -21.03 -19.06
CA ILE A 262 0.68 -20.42 -18.29
C ILE A 262 -0.66 -21.02 -18.69
N ARG A 263 -1.58 -21.13 -17.72
CA ARG A 263 -2.91 -21.69 -18.00
C ARG A 263 -3.60 -20.94 -19.14
N SER A 264 -4.10 -21.73 -20.09
CA SER A 264 -4.77 -21.27 -21.31
C SER A 264 -3.86 -20.47 -22.26
N GLY A 265 -2.54 -20.60 -22.11
CA GLY A 265 -1.56 -20.15 -23.08
C GLY A 265 -1.52 -21.04 -24.33
N PRO A 266 -0.74 -20.66 -25.35
CA PRO A 266 -0.52 -21.47 -26.54
C PRO A 266 0.47 -22.64 -26.29
N ASP A 267 0.34 -23.34 -25.16
CA ASP A 267 1.35 -24.29 -24.65
C ASP A 267 1.70 -25.39 -25.67
N THR A 268 0.71 -25.95 -26.37
CA THR A 268 0.92 -26.98 -27.41
C THR A 268 1.86 -26.50 -28.51
N ALA A 269 1.61 -25.32 -29.08
CA ALA A 269 2.41 -24.80 -30.19
C ALA A 269 3.86 -24.50 -29.76
N ILE A 270 4.05 -24.04 -28.52
CA ILE A 270 5.40 -23.81 -27.99
C ILE A 270 6.10 -25.15 -27.70
N ARG A 271 5.39 -26.16 -27.20
CA ARG A 271 5.98 -27.48 -26.97
C ARG A 271 6.40 -28.15 -28.28
N ASP A 272 5.57 -28.07 -29.32
CA ASP A 272 5.89 -28.57 -30.65
C ASP A 272 7.14 -27.87 -31.22
N TRP A 273 7.23 -26.55 -31.04
CA TRP A 273 8.42 -25.79 -31.40
C TRP A 273 9.67 -26.24 -30.62
N PHE A 274 9.56 -26.44 -29.30
CA PHE A 274 10.65 -26.96 -28.47
C PHE A 274 11.12 -28.35 -28.93
N THR A 275 10.20 -29.26 -29.25
CA THR A 275 10.55 -30.59 -29.77
C THR A 275 11.24 -30.53 -31.13
N GLY A 276 10.97 -29.49 -31.94
CA GLY A 276 11.69 -29.24 -33.18
C GLY A 276 13.13 -28.74 -32.98
N LEU A 277 13.46 -28.23 -31.78
CA LEU A 277 14.82 -27.79 -31.42
C LEU A 277 15.68 -28.89 -30.81
N GLY A 278 15.09 -30.05 -30.51
CA GLY A 278 15.75 -31.20 -29.90
C GLY A 278 15.04 -31.69 -28.64
N ASP A 279 15.78 -32.39 -27.79
CA ASP A 279 15.23 -32.97 -26.57
C ASP A 279 14.75 -31.89 -25.60
N VAL A 280 13.56 -32.11 -25.04
CA VAL A 280 12.91 -31.20 -24.11
C VAL A 280 13.05 -31.74 -22.69
N THR A 281 13.70 -30.97 -21.83
CA THR A 281 13.79 -31.27 -20.40
C THR A 281 12.62 -30.66 -19.66
N GLU A 282 11.94 -31.46 -18.84
CA GLU A 282 10.76 -31.07 -18.06
C GLU A 282 10.87 -31.56 -16.61
N GLY A 283 9.87 -31.27 -15.77
CA GLY A 283 9.78 -31.82 -14.42
C GLY A 283 10.83 -31.26 -13.47
N PHE A 284 11.23 -30.00 -13.66
CA PHE A 284 12.24 -29.38 -12.83
C PHE A 284 11.82 -29.25 -11.36
N GLU A 285 12.78 -29.43 -10.47
CA GLU A 285 12.78 -28.91 -9.12
C GLU A 285 13.63 -27.63 -9.08
N GLN A 286 13.53 -26.85 -8.00
CA GLN A 286 14.34 -25.62 -7.88
C GLN A 286 15.84 -25.89 -8.02
N LYS A 287 16.33 -27.01 -7.47
CA LYS A 287 17.74 -27.38 -7.54
C LYS A 287 18.17 -27.75 -8.97
N SER A 288 17.39 -28.59 -9.66
CA SER A 288 17.73 -29.02 -11.02
C SER A 288 17.62 -27.88 -12.03
N LEU A 289 16.65 -26.97 -11.87
CA LEU A 289 16.56 -25.78 -12.72
C LEU A 289 17.76 -24.85 -12.52
N ARG A 290 18.19 -24.62 -11.28
CA ARG A 290 19.39 -23.81 -11.00
C ARG A 290 20.65 -24.44 -11.61
N GLN A 291 20.77 -25.77 -11.58
CA GLN A 291 21.88 -26.47 -12.22
C GLN A 291 21.81 -26.34 -13.75
N TRP A 292 20.64 -26.50 -14.35
CA TRP A 292 20.45 -26.33 -15.79
C TRP A 292 20.84 -24.91 -16.24
N LYS A 293 20.38 -23.88 -15.54
CA LYS A 293 20.73 -22.46 -15.83
C LYS A 293 22.23 -22.19 -15.77
N ARG A 294 22.96 -22.84 -14.84
CA ARG A 294 24.41 -22.71 -14.72
C ARG A 294 25.16 -23.40 -15.86
N LYS A 295 24.65 -24.55 -16.33
CA LYS A 295 25.21 -25.27 -17.48
C LYS A 295 24.97 -24.55 -18.82
N HIS A 296 23.93 -23.73 -18.89
CA HIS A 296 23.53 -22.98 -20.09
C HIS A 296 23.73 -21.47 -19.88
N ALA A 297 24.99 -21.03 -19.81
CA ALA A 297 25.32 -19.62 -19.70
C ALA A 297 24.79 -18.85 -20.93
N GLY A 298 24.08 -17.73 -20.69
CA GLY A 298 23.43 -16.97 -21.76
C GLY A 298 22.01 -17.43 -22.14
N HIS A 299 21.44 -18.42 -21.44
CA HIS A 299 20.07 -18.88 -21.69
C HIS A 299 19.04 -17.73 -21.68
N ARG A 300 17.96 -17.91 -22.44
CA ARG A 300 16.81 -16.99 -22.48
C ARG A 300 15.59 -17.66 -21.89
N SER A 301 14.96 -16.99 -20.93
CA SER A 301 13.70 -17.44 -20.33
C SER A 301 12.53 -16.60 -20.80
N PHE A 302 11.40 -17.23 -21.12
CA PHE A 302 10.22 -16.51 -21.60
C PHE A 302 8.90 -17.23 -21.29
N THR A 303 7.81 -16.49 -21.47
CA THR A 303 6.43 -16.98 -21.44
C THR A 303 5.69 -16.32 -22.60
N VAL A 304 4.76 -17.05 -23.22
CA VAL A 304 3.94 -16.54 -24.32
C VAL A 304 2.51 -16.35 -23.84
N LEU A 305 2.02 -15.12 -23.96
CA LEU A 305 0.67 -14.74 -23.60
C LEU A 305 -0.23 -14.76 -24.84
N ARG A 306 -1.48 -15.18 -24.66
CA ARG A 306 -2.54 -15.03 -25.66
C ARG A 306 -3.31 -13.74 -25.36
N HIS A 307 -3.87 -13.10 -26.39
CA HIS A 307 -4.77 -11.95 -26.21
C HIS A 307 -5.83 -12.25 -25.12
N PRO A 308 -6.08 -11.36 -24.15
CA PRO A 308 -6.89 -11.66 -22.96
C PRO A 308 -8.26 -12.27 -23.27
N LEU A 309 -8.98 -11.70 -24.26
CA LEU A 309 -10.29 -12.20 -24.68
C LEU A 309 -10.24 -13.64 -25.20
N LEU A 310 -9.25 -13.95 -26.05
CA LEU A 310 -9.07 -15.28 -26.62
C LEU A 310 -8.59 -16.28 -25.56
N ARG A 311 -7.83 -15.82 -24.57
CA ARG A 311 -7.40 -16.63 -23.42
C ARG A 311 -8.60 -17.03 -22.56
N ALA A 312 -9.50 -16.08 -22.27
CA ALA A 312 -10.73 -16.35 -21.53
C ALA A 312 -11.63 -17.33 -22.28
N HIS A 313 -11.86 -17.11 -23.59
CA HIS A 313 -12.64 -18.03 -24.42
C HIS A 313 -12.01 -19.44 -24.50
N ALA A 314 -10.68 -19.53 -24.67
CA ALA A 314 -9.99 -20.82 -24.69
C ALA A 314 -10.03 -21.54 -23.34
N ALA A 315 -9.97 -20.79 -22.23
CA ALA A 315 -10.16 -21.35 -20.89
C ALA A 315 -11.57 -21.93 -20.74
N PHE A 316 -12.60 -21.15 -21.10
CA PHE A 316 -13.99 -21.59 -21.08
C PHE A 316 -14.15 -22.87 -21.92
N ARG A 317 -13.82 -22.84 -23.21
CA ARG A 317 -14.00 -23.98 -24.13
C ARG A 317 -13.27 -25.28 -23.75
N ARG A 318 -12.19 -25.21 -22.97
CA ARG A 318 -11.31 -26.37 -22.69
C ARG A 318 -11.38 -26.85 -21.25
N LYS A 319 -11.90 -26.05 -20.32
CA LYS A 319 -11.83 -26.31 -18.87
C LYS A 319 -13.18 -26.21 -18.16
N ILE A 320 -14.18 -25.62 -18.80
CA ILE A 320 -15.57 -25.50 -18.31
C ILE A 320 -16.45 -26.20 -19.34
#